data_AF-A0A345EIA5-F1
#
_entry.id   AF-A0A345EIA5-F1
#
_cell.length_a   1.000
_cell.length_b   1.000
_cell.length_c   1.000
_cell.angle_alpha   90.00
_cell.angle_beta   90.00
_cell.angle_gamma   90.00
#
_symmetry.space_group_name_H-M   'P 1'
#
loop_
_entity.id
_entity.type
_entity.pdbx_description
1 polymer ?
#
loop_
_entity_poly.entity_id
_entity_poly.type
_entity_poly.pdbx_seq_one_letter_code
_entity_poly.pdbx_strand_id
1 'polypeptide(L)'
;MLAKTDYSRKTKWKHKTYRGERGVGGNFVYAGDDLLDKHLFVHRVAPGGFDWGPDASDEKACQLAIALLAPLRGVDHAVEHYYLFAENFVRRELTEDTWEIKSQDYRSKEYVKAIDGRDYPGNTASSPRDAPDLEDTDLESITYAEEIALAKKYEEVLWQSGNRRENLQRLNAIWNGEEDPASDAVASGTLYRIQGLDIPTNARGTLVNQFDSMGELAAWVYYGRNHSQLTGISDASAKKIRNARAGFVQYFGGETFIPEHDSREMSLSEMPKSRGDTAQQTFRGALGGGDE
;
A
#
# COMPACT_ATOMS: atom_id res chain seq x y z
N MET A 1 2.67 19.05 -0.80
CA MET A 1 3.06 18.37 0.45
C MET A 1 3.81 17.12 0.09
N LEU A 2 4.95 16.84 0.73
CA LEU A 2 5.63 15.55 0.59
C LEU A 2 4.75 14.51 1.28
N ALA A 3 4.27 13.52 0.55
CA ALA A 3 3.49 12.43 1.13
C ALA A 3 4.34 11.74 2.20
N LYS A 4 3.83 11.66 3.45
CA LYS A 4 4.50 11.00 4.59
C LYS A 4 4.89 9.53 4.28
N THR A 5 4.32 8.93 3.23
CA THR A 5 4.58 7.58 2.72
C THR A 5 5.82 7.43 1.82
N ASP A 6 6.46 8.53 1.40
CA ASP A 6 7.59 8.49 0.45
C ASP A 6 8.96 8.13 1.08
N TYR A 7 9.01 7.93 2.41
CA TYR A 7 10.19 7.38 3.10
C TYR A 7 10.54 5.95 2.63
N SER A 8 9.63 5.25 1.97
CA SER A 8 9.84 3.88 1.49
C SER A 8 10.69 3.77 0.21
N ARG A 9 10.91 4.85 -0.55
CA ARG A 9 11.48 4.74 -1.91
C ARG A 9 12.79 5.48 -2.17
N LYS A 10 13.12 6.55 -1.45
CA LYS A 10 14.30 7.41 -1.76
C LYS A 10 14.95 8.08 -0.55
N THR A 11 15.11 7.38 0.58
CA THR A 11 15.71 8.04 1.74
C THR A 11 17.19 8.31 1.50
N LYS A 12 17.56 9.60 1.44
CA LYS A 12 18.94 10.08 1.60
C LYS A 12 19.66 9.34 2.73
N TRP A 13 18.91 9.02 3.80
CA TRP A 13 19.36 8.32 4.99
C TRP A 13 19.78 6.87 4.82
N LYS A 14 19.59 6.24 3.65
CA LYS A 14 20.08 4.88 3.42
C LYS A 14 21.59 4.91 3.14
N HIS A 15 22.37 4.93 4.21
CA HIS A 15 23.83 4.96 4.12
C HIS A 15 24.47 3.59 4.36
N LYS A 16 25.70 3.47 3.85
CA LYS A 16 26.52 2.27 4.07
C LYS A 16 26.91 2.10 5.53
N THR A 17 27.01 3.19 6.27
CA THR A 17 27.51 3.25 7.65
C THR A 17 26.67 4.22 8.46
N TYR A 18 26.35 3.83 9.69
CA TYR A 18 25.80 4.71 10.71
C TYR A 18 26.77 4.79 11.88
N ARG A 19 26.81 5.94 12.55
CA ARG A 19 27.70 6.18 13.68
C ARG A 19 26.97 6.90 14.80
N GLY A 20 27.20 6.50 16.04
CA GLY A 20 26.72 7.22 17.23
C GLY A 20 27.88 7.81 18.02
N GLU A 21 27.64 8.98 18.59
CA GLU A 21 28.56 9.66 19.50
C GLU A 21 27.80 10.29 20.66
N ARG A 22 28.20 9.96 21.89
CA ARG A 22 27.77 10.69 23.08
C ARG A 22 28.62 11.95 23.25
N GLY A 23 27.97 13.07 23.52
CA GLY A 23 28.65 14.34 23.73
C GLY A 23 27.96 15.20 24.79
N VAL A 24 28.64 16.27 25.21
CA VAL A 24 28.15 17.22 26.23
C VAL A 24 26.86 17.92 25.79
N GLY A 25 26.60 18.01 24.48
CA GLY A 25 25.37 18.57 23.90
C GLY A 25 24.25 17.55 23.65
N GLY A 26 24.42 16.29 24.08
CA GLY A 26 23.50 15.19 23.81
C GLY A 26 24.12 14.11 22.91
N ASN A 27 23.28 13.14 22.54
CA ASN A 27 23.69 12.01 21.72
C ASN A 27 23.43 12.32 20.24
N PHE A 28 24.45 12.17 19.41
CA PHE A 28 24.38 12.40 17.97
C PHE A 28 24.49 11.09 17.23
N VAL A 29 23.66 10.92 16.20
CA VAL A 29 23.71 9.77 15.31
C VAL A 29 23.82 10.30 13.89
N TYR A 30 24.71 9.69 13.11
CA TYR A 30 25.03 10.09 11.75
C TYR A 30 24.71 8.95 10.78
N ALA A 31 24.26 9.31 9.59
CA ALA A 31 24.12 8.42 8.45
C ALA A 31 25.11 8.91 7.38
N GLY A 32 26.25 8.24 7.26
CA GLY A 32 27.41 8.83 6.56
C GLY A 32 27.86 10.11 7.26
N ASP A 33 27.94 11.20 6.49
CA ASP A 33 28.38 12.52 6.99
C ASP A 33 27.22 13.39 7.50
N ASP A 34 25.97 12.96 7.28
CA ASP A 34 24.78 13.73 7.65
C ASP A 34 24.25 13.31 9.03
N LEU A 35 23.76 14.28 9.81
CA LEU A 35 23.08 14.01 11.06
C LEU A 35 21.76 13.27 10.79
N LEU A 36 21.58 12.11 11.43
CA LEU A 36 20.36 11.32 11.33
C LEU A 36 19.19 12.09 11.96
N ASP A 37 18.12 12.21 11.20
CA ASP A 37 16.93 12.93 11.64
C ASP A 37 16.20 12.19 12.76
N LYS A 38 16.23 12.77 13.97
CA LYS A 38 15.48 12.28 15.13
C LYS A 38 13.97 12.43 14.99
N HIS A 39 13.50 13.27 14.08
CA HIS A 39 12.08 13.49 13.80
C HIS A 39 11.56 12.59 12.68
N LEU A 40 12.15 11.41 12.50
CA LEU A 40 11.57 10.42 11.60
C LEU A 40 10.10 10.21 12.02
N PHE A 41 9.15 10.69 11.20
CA PHE A 41 7.70 10.77 11.47
C PHE A 41 7.01 9.39 11.49
N VAL A 42 7.76 8.37 11.88
CA VAL A 42 7.36 6.98 11.89
C VAL A 42 6.62 6.63 13.18
N HIS A 43 6.96 7.29 14.29
CA HIS A 43 6.39 7.02 15.62
C HIS A 43 6.41 8.28 16.51
N ARG A 44 5.83 8.20 17.72
CA ARG A 44 5.94 9.25 18.77
C ARG A 44 7.42 9.57 19.02
N VAL A 45 7.78 10.84 18.81
CA VAL A 45 9.16 11.33 18.95
C VAL A 45 9.54 11.39 20.42
N ALA A 46 10.60 10.68 20.80
CA ALA A 46 11.20 10.84 22.12
C ALA A 46 11.76 12.27 22.26
N PRO A 47 11.29 13.09 23.23
CA PRO A 47 11.69 14.50 23.35
C PRO A 47 13.21 14.71 23.49
N GLY A 48 13.88 13.72 24.10
CA GLY A 48 15.32 13.75 24.35
C GLY A 48 16.20 13.13 23.26
N GLY A 49 15.67 12.83 22.07
CA GLY A 49 16.45 12.32 20.93
C GLY A 49 16.78 10.83 21.01
N PHE A 50 18.00 10.46 20.59
CA PHE A 50 18.47 9.07 20.59
C PHE A 50 19.23 8.73 21.87
N ASP A 51 19.23 7.45 22.22
CA ASP A 51 20.08 6.88 23.27
C ASP A 51 20.26 5.38 23.03
N TRP A 52 21.31 4.83 23.60
CA TRP A 52 21.73 3.44 23.42
C TRP A 52 22.44 2.90 24.66
N GLY A 53 22.75 1.61 24.68
CA GLY A 53 23.34 0.96 25.84
C GLY A 53 22.29 0.56 26.89
N PRO A 54 22.71 -0.15 27.94
CA PRO A 54 21.80 -0.81 28.88
C PRO A 54 20.90 0.17 29.65
N ASP A 55 21.38 1.40 29.86
CA ASP A 55 20.70 2.43 30.64
C ASP A 55 19.86 3.41 29.79
N ALA A 56 19.86 3.28 28.46
CA ALA A 56 19.02 4.09 27.60
C ALA A 56 17.55 3.90 27.96
N SER A 57 16.72 4.95 27.91
CA SER A 57 15.27 4.78 28.11
C SER A 57 14.61 4.08 26.93
N ASP A 58 13.47 3.40 27.19
CA ASP A 58 12.71 2.67 26.16
C ASP A 58 12.41 3.58 24.96
N GLU A 59 11.91 4.78 25.23
CA GLU A 59 11.52 5.75 24.20
C GLU A 59 12.68 6.11 23.26
N LYS A 60 13.86 6.42 23.83
CA LYS A 60 15.02 6.86 23.05
C LYS A 60 15.68 5.70 22.29
N ALA A 61 15.73 4.51 22.91
CA ALA A 61 16.23 3.31 22.25
C ALA A 61 15.31 2.88 21.10
N CYS A 62 13.99 2.96 21.29
CA CYS A 62 13.00 2.69 20.24
C CYS A 62 13.09 3.71 19.09
N GLN A 63 13.24 5.00 19.41
CA GLN A 63 13.42 6.04 18.39
C GLN A 63 14.66 5.76 17.52
N LEU A 64 15.78 5.35 18.15
CA LEU A 64 16.99 4.98 17.43
C LEU A 64 16.79 3.71 16.60
N ALA A 65 16.14 2.69 17.15
CA ALA A 65 15.82 1.46 16.44
C ALA A 65 15.01 1.71 15.15
N ILE A 66 13.96 2.54 15.25
CA ILE A 66 13.14 2.93 14.10
C ILE A 66 13.98 3.70 13.07
N ALA A 67 14.78 4.67 13.52
CA ALA A 67 15.59 5.50 12.64
C ALA A 67 16.65 4.70 11.86
N LEU A 68 17.16 3.62 12.45
CA LEU A 68 18.09 2.69 11.81
C LEU A 68 17.38 1.67 10.91
N LEU A 69 16.26 1.09 11.35
CA LEU A 69 15.55 0.05 10.59
C LEU A 69 14.83 0.58 9.36
N ALA A 70 14.16 1.73 9.46
CA ALA A 70 13.29 2.23 8.41
C ALA A 70 13.99 2.42 7.05
N PRO A 71 15.20 3.04 6.97
CA PRO A 71 15.93 3.17 5.70
C PRO A 71 16.45 1.83 5.15
N LEU A 72 16.64 0.82 6.02
CA LEU A 72 17.27 -0.45 5.65
C LEU A 72 16.25 -1.53 5.24
N ARG A 73 15.12 -1.60 5.95
CA ARG A 73 14.11 -2.65 5.81
C ARG A 73 12.72 -2.14 5.41
N GLY A 74 12.53 -0.82 5.38
CA GLY A 74 11.25 -0.18 5.13
C GLY A 74 10.51 0.18 6.42
N VAL A 75 9.61 1.16 6.32
CA VAL A 75 8.94 1.76 7.47
C VAL A 75 8.00 0.78 8.16
N ASP A 76 7.22 0.02 7.39
CA ASP A 76 6.28 -0.97 7.93
C ASP A 76 7.00 -2.02 8.79
N HIS A 77 8.13 -2.55 8.29
CA HIS A 77 8.97 -3.47 9.06
C HIS A 77 9.58 -2.82 10.30
N ALA A 78 10.00 -1.56 10.20
CA ALA A 78 10.51 -0.84 11.36
C ALA A 78 9.44 -0.70 12.46
N VAL A 79 8.22 -0.28 12.13
CA VAL A 79 7.11 -0.14 13.09
C VAL A 79 6.73 -1.49 13.71
N GLU A 80 6.81 -2.58 12.93
CA GLU A 80 6.47 -3.91 13.43
C GLU A 80 7.55 -4.49 14.37
N HIS A 81 8.83 -4.16 14.17
CA HIS A 81 9.94 -4.86 14.84
C HIS A 81 10.89 -3.97 15.65
N TYR A 82 10.67 -2.66 15.73
CA TYR A 82 11.62 -1.76 16.41
C TYR A 82 11.84 -2.12 17.88
N TYR A 83 10.83 -2.60 18.59
CA TYR A 83 10.94 -2.94 20.01
C TYR A 83 11.95 -4.08 20.25
N LEU A 84 11.95 -5.08 19.36
CA LEU A 84 12.93 -6.17 19.38
C LEU A 84 14.33 -5.64 19.07
N PHE A 85 14.44 -4.75 18.08
CA PHE A 85 15.72 -4.20 17.67
C PHE A 85 16.28 -3.23 18.74
N ALA A 86 15.43 -2.45 19.39
CA ALA A 86 15.79 -1.58 20.49
C ALA A 86 16.41 -2.38 21.64
N GLU A 87 15.73 -3.46 22.05
CA GLU A 87 16.19 -4.27 23.18
C GLU A 87 17.45 -5.08 22.85
N ASN A 88 17.51 -5.71 21.68
CA ASN A 88 18.58 -6.66 21.38
C ASN A 88 19.81 -6.04 20.73
N PHE A 89 19.65 -4.97 19.97
CA PHE A 89 20.75 -4.29 19.29
C PHE A 89 21.10 -3.00 20.02
N VAL A 90 20.14 -2.07 20.10
CA VAL A 90 20.44 -0.71 20.56
C VAL A 90 20.87 -0.68 22.02
N ARG A 91 20.26 -1.46 22.91
CA ARG A 91 20.63 -1.47 24.33
C ARG A 91 21.80 -2.38 24.66
N ARG A 92 21.89 -3.55 24.03
CA ARG A 92 22.84 -4.59 24.44
C ARG A 92 24.18 -4.54 23.74
N GLU A 93 24.20 -4.02 22.51
CA GLU A 93 25.34 -4.18 21.61
C GLU A 93 26.00 -2.83 21.34
N LEU A 94 25.22 -1.75 21.34
CA LEU A 94 25.74 -0.39 21.33
C LEU A 94 26.02 0.06 22.77
N THR A 95 27.12 -0.40 23.37
CA THR A 95 27.45 -0.12 24.79
C THR A 95 28.46 1.01 24.97
N GLU A 96 29.25 1.31 23.94
CA GLU A 96 30.28 2.34 23.99
C GLU A 96 29.73 3.75 23.72
N ASP A 97 30.49 4.76 24.16
CA ASP A 97 30.18 6.17 23.91
C ASP A 97 30.24 6.53 22.41
N THR A 98 30.99 5.75 21.64
CA THR A 98 31.04 5.84 20.19
C THR A 98 30.89 4.47 19.55
N TRP A 99 30.07 4.36 18.51
CA TRP A 99 29.91 3.11 17.76
C TRP A 99 29.78 3.38 16.27
N GLU A 100 30.17 2.40 15.45
CA GLU A 100 29.99 2.42 14.00
C GLU A 100 29.37 1.08 13.56
N ILE A 101 28.34 1.12 12.73
CA ILE A 101 27.65 -0.06 12.23
C ILE A 101 27.47 0.05 10.72
N LYS A 102 27.79 -1.03 9.99
CA LYS A 102 27.66 -1.04 8.54
C LYS A 102 26.30 -1.65 8.18
N SER A 103 25.68 -1.12 7.14
CA SER A 103 24.40 -1.59 6.60
C SER A 103 24.38 -3.09 6.24
N GLN A 104 25.55 -3.70 5.99
CA GLN A 104 25.70 -5.14 5.73
C GLN A 104 25.50 -5.99 7.00
N ASP A 105 25.79 -5.44 8.17
CA ASP A 105 25.70 -6.15 9.45
C ASP A 105 24.23 -6.46 9.81
N TYR A 106 23.30 -5.61 9.35
CA TYR A 106 21.85 -5.82 9.47
C TYR A 106 21.30 -7.00 8.65
N ARG A 107 22.10 -7.60 7.76
CA ARG A 107 21.68 -8.71 6.88
C ARG A 107 22.13 -10.09 7.36
N SER A 108 22.93 -10.16 8.42
CA SER A 108 23.38 -11.46 8.92
C SER A 108 22.23 -12.25 9.54
N LYS A 109 21.99 -13.47 9.03
CA LYS A 109 21.03 -14.43 9.61
C LYS A 109 21.47 -14.91 11.00
N GLU A 110 22.77 -14.82 11.31
CA GLU A 110 23.32 -15.21 12.62
C GLU A 110 22.91 -14.22 13.71
N TYR A 111 22.81 -12.94 13.35
CA TYR A 111 22.35 -11.88 14.25
C TYR A 111 20.88 -12.09 14.66
N VAL A 112 20.01 -12.41 13.69
CA VAL A 112 18.60 -12.72 13.95
C VAL A 112 18.45 -13.99 14.79
N LYS A 113 19.28 -15.03 14.55
CA LYS A 113 19.22 -16.30 15.30
C LYS A 113 19.68 -16.20 16.75
N ALA A 114 20.65 -15.33 17.08
CA ALA A 114 21.11 -15.13 18.47
C ALA A 114 20.05 -14.49 19.38
N ILE A 115 18.97 -13.99 18.76
CA ILE A 115 17.89 -13.22 19.34
C ILE A 115 16.58 -14.04 19.35
N ASP A 116 16.48 -15.19 18.68
CA ASP A 116 15.25 -15.99 18.77
C ASP A 116 15.11 -16.67 20.15
N GLY A 117 13.96 -16.48 20.82
CA GLY A 117 13.59 -17.20 22.04
C GLY A 117 13.76 -16.48 23.39
N ARG A 118 13.97 -15.16 23.42
CA ARG A 118 14.02 -14.38 24.69
C ARG A 118 12.70 -13.66 24.96
N ASP A 119 12.45 -13.31 26.23
CA ASP A 119 11.34 -12.43 26.60
C ASP A 119 11.62 -11.00 26.11
N TYR A 120 10.62 -10.42 25.45
CA TYR A 120 10.72 -9.09 24.84
C TYR A 120 9.63 -8.15 25.38
N PRO A 121 9.94 -6.85 25.49
CA PRO A 121 8.88 -5.87 25.72
C PRO A 121 7.86 -5.97 24.57
N GLY A 122 6.58 -5.75 24.86
CA GLY A 122 5.55 -5.74 23.82
C GLY A 122 5.77 -4.57 22.84
N ASN A 123 5.28 -4.72 21.59
CA ASN A 123 5.22 -3.60 20.66
C ASN A 123 4.32 -2.50 21.23
N THR A 124 4.81 -1.26 21.29
CA THR A 124 4.07 -0.09 21.79
C THR A 124 3.47 0.77 20.68
N ALA A 125 3.66 0.40 19.42
CA ALA A 125 3.00 1.06 18.29
C ALA A 125 1.49 0.88 18.36
N SER A 126 0.76 1.86 17.85
CA SER A 126 -0.70 1.83 17.78
C SER A 126 -1.18 0.53 17.16
N SER A 127 -2.01 -0.21 17.89
CA SER A 127 -2.62 -1.42 17.36
C SER A 127 -3.89 -1.06 16.56
N PRO A 128 -4.33 -1.93 15.64
CA PRO A 128 -5.58 -1.70 14.92
C PRO A 128 -6.80 -1.55 15.82
N ARG A 129 -6.78 -2.15 17.02
CA ARG A 129 -7.88 -2.08 17.99
C ARG A 129 -7.92 -0.76 18.74
N ASP A 130 -6.76 -0.14 18.94
CA ASP A 130 -6.63 1.11 19.68
C ASP A 130 -6.70 2.34 18.76
N ALA A 131 -6.66 2.12 17.44
CA ALA A 131 -6.82 3.19 16.47
C ALA A 131 -8.26 3.73 16.52
N PRO A 132 -8.44 5.08 16.54
CA PRO A 132 -9.76 5.70 16.48
C PRO A 132 -10.50 5.31 15.19
N ASP A 133 -11.78 5.65 15.11
CA ASP A 133 -12.53 5.47 13.88
C ASP A 133 -12.05 6.46 12.81
N LEU A 134 -12.11 6.05 11.54
CA LEU A 134 -11.57 6.82 10.42
C LEU A 134 -12.20 8.22 10.34
N GLU A 135 -13.51 8.32 10.58
CA GLU A 135 -14.29 9.56 10.55
C GLU A 135 -13.82 10.57 11.61
N ASP A 136 -13.34 10.08 12.76
CA ASP A 136 -12.86 10.91 13.87
C ASP A 136 -11.36 11.24 13.76
N THR A 137 -10.69 10.75 12.71
CA THR A 137 -9.24 10.86 12.58
C THR A 137 -8.83 11.99 11.65
N ASP A 138 -8.07 12.96 12.16
CA ASP A 138 -7.33 13.91 11.32
C ASP A 138 -6.09 13.24 10.70
N LEU A 139 -6.26 12.70 9.49
CA LEU A 139 -5.23 11.95 8.75
C LEU A 139 -3.96 12.77 8.46
N GLU A 140 -4.01 14.10 8.52
CA GLU A 140 -2.85 14.98 8.30
C GLU A 140 -1.96 15.09 9.55
N SER A 141 -2.53 14.94 10.75
CA SER A 141 -1.77 15.03 12.00
C SER A 141 -1.23 13.68 12.50
N ILE A 142 -1.79 12.56 12.06
CA ILE A 142 -1.33 11.25 12.57
C ILE A 142 0.08 10.87 12.13
N THR A 143 0.69 10.02 12.94
CA THR A 143 1.98 9.35 12.70
C THR A 143 1.85 8.19 11.71
N TYR A 144 2.97 7.72 11.18
CA TYR A 144 2.96 6.55 10.29
C TYR A 144 2.53 5.26 10.98
N ALA A 145 2.84 5.08 12.26
CA ALA A 145 2.39 3.93 13.05
C ALA A 145 0.85 3.90 13.18
N GLU A 146 0.23 5.05 13.45
CA GLU A 146 -1.23 5.20 13.48
C GLU A 146 -1.85 4.97 12.10
N GLU A 147 -1.19 5.44 11.03
CA GLU A 147 -1.60 5.16 9.67
C GLU A 147 -1.57 3.66 9.33
N ILE A 148 -0.53 2.92 9.74
CA ILE A 148 -0.49 1.45 9.57
C ILE A 148 -1.61 0.80 10.37
N ALA A 149 -1.84 1.25 11.62
CA ALA A 149 -2.87 0.71 12.49
C ALA A 149 -4.26 0.86 11.87
N LEU A 150 -4.60 2.05 11.37
CA LEU A 150 -5.85 2.32 10.65
C LEU A 150 -5.98 1.46 9.38
N ALA A 151 -4.91 1.36 8.59
CA ALA A 151 -4.95 0.56 7.37
C ALA A 151 -5.17 -0.93 7.64
N LYS A 152 -4.62 -1.45 8.75
CA LYS A 152 -4.89 -2.81 9.23
C LYS A 152 -6.30 -2.94 9.80
N LYS A 153 -6.80 -1.95 10.53
CA LYS A 153 -8.17 -1.93 11.07
C LYS A 153 -9.21 -2.06 9.97
N TYR A 154 -8.96 -1.45 8.81
CA TYR A 154 -9.87 -1.42 7.67
C TYR A 154 -9.38 -2.25 6.47
N GLU A 155 -8.51 -3.25 6.67
CA GLU A 155 -7.86 -3.97 5.56
C GLU A 155 -8.83 -4.65 4.58
N GLU A 156 -10.01 -5.04 5.07
CA GLU A 156 -11.05 -5.71 4.28
C GLU A 156 -11.73 -4.77 3.27
N VAL A 157 -11.76 -3.47 3.56
CA VAL A 157 -12.47 -2.46 2.78
C VAL A 157 -11.55 -1.36 2.26
N LEU A 158 -10.30 -1.30 2.72
CA LEU A 158 -9.32 -0.33 2.27
C LEU A 158 -8.68 -0.77 0.96
N TRP A 159 -8.71 0.13 -0.03
CA TRP A 159 -7.96 -0.02 -1.26
C TRP A 159 -6.46 -0.12 -1.00
N GLN A 160 -5.83 -1.22 -1.42
CA GLN A 160 -4.41 -1.50 -1.11
C GLN A 160 -3.44 -1.02 -2.20
N SER A 161 -3.94 -0.55 -3.34
CA SER A 161 -3.08 -0.10 -4.43
C SER A 161 -2.77 1.39 -4.33
N GLY A 162 -1.48 1.75 -4.37
CA GLY A 162 -1.05 3.14 -4.36
C GLY A 162 -0.62 3.63 -2.98
N ASN A 163 -0.89 4.90 -2.69
CA ASN A 163 -0.49 5.56 -1.46
C ASN A 163 -1.53 5.29 -0.35
N ARG A 164 -1.11 4.72 0.77
CA ARG A 164 -1.99 4.36 1.88
C ARG A 164 -2.72 5.56 2.48
N ARG A 165 -2.07 6.72 2.63
CA ARG A 165 -2.72 7.95 3.13
C ARG A 165 -3.85 8.38 2.22
N GLU A 166 -3.58 8.44 0.91
CA GLU A 166 -4.57 8.82 -0.10
C GLU A 166 -5.73 7.81 -0.13
N ASN A 167 -5.44 6.52 0.03
CA ASN A 167 -6.49 5.49 0.08
C ASN A 167 -7.34 5.58 1.35
N LEU A 168 -6.78 5.95 2.50
CA LEU A 168 -7.55 6.21 3.72
C LEU A 168 -8.41 7.47 3.57
N GLN A 169 -7.89 8.52 2.92
CA GLN A 169 -8.65 9.73 2.61
C GLN A 169 -9.82 9.41 1.67
N ARG A 170 -9.56 8.63 0.61
CA ARG A 170 -10.57 8.15 -0.32
C ARG A 170 -11.63 7.31 0.39
N LEU A 171 -11.23 6.38 1.25
CA LEU A 171 -12.18 5.56 2.02
C LEU A 171 -13.11 6.45 2.88
N ASN A 172 -12.54 7.46 3.54
CA ASN A 172 -13.32 8.41 4.33
C ASN A 172 -14.27 9.24 3.45
N ALA A 173 -13.82 9.70 2.28
CA ALA A 173 -14.64 10.46 1.33
C ALA A 173 -15.83 9.62 0.82
N ILE A 174 -15.64 8.33 0.58
CA ILE A 174 -16.70 7.40 0.18
C ILE A 174 -17.75 7.26 1.29
N TRP A 175 -17.31 7.03 2.53
CA TRP A 175 -18.24 6.87 3.66
C TRP A 175 -19.05 8.13 3.96
N ASN A 176 -18.48 9.30 3.69
CA ASN A 176 -19.17 10.58 3.81
C ASN A 176 -19.97 10.99 2.56
N GLY A 177 -19.97 10.16 1.49
CA GLY A 177 -20.69 10.44 0.24
C GLY A 177 -20.08 11.56 -0.61
N GLU A 178 -18.84 11.95 -0.35
CA GLU A 178 -18.09 12.95 -1.12
C GLU A 178 -17.50 12.37 -2.40
N GLU A 179 -17.24 11.05 -2.41
CA GLU A 179 -16.76 10.30 -3.57
C GLU A 179 -17.68 9.10 -3.83
N ASP A 180 -18.08 8.90 -5.09
CA ASP A 180 -18.90 7.77 -5.52
C ASP A 180 -18.14 6.88 -6.51
N PRO A 181 -17.55 5.75 -6.04
CA PRO A 181 -16.82 4.80 -6.87
C PRO A 181 -17.70 4.14 -7.94
N ALA A 182 -19.03 4.14 -7.80
CA ALA A 182 -19.92 3.56 -8.78
C ALA A 182 -19.90 4.36 -10.10
N SER A 183 -19.67 5.67 -10.01
CA SER A 183 -19.64 6.58 -11.15
C SER A 183 -18.32 6.56 -11.94
N ASP A 184 -17.28 5.91 -11.42
CA ASP A 184 -15.96 5.84 -12.06
C ASP A 184 -16.03 5.09 -13.40
N ALA A 185 -15.38 5.62 -14.43
CA ALA A 185 -15.24 4.92 -15.71
C ALA A 185 -14.36 3.66 -15.58
N VAL A 186 -14.73 2.59 -16.28
CA VAL A 186 -13.94 1.36 -16.27
C VAL A 186 -12.63 1.54 -17.04
N ALA A 187 -11.52 1.61 -16.31
CA ALA A 187 -10.19 1.76 -16.90
C ALA A 187 -9.34 0.49 -16.72
N SER A 188 -8.64 0.08 -17.77
CA SER A 188 -7.72 -1.08 -17.71
C SER A 188 -6.71 -0.95 -16.57
N GLY A 189 -6.17 0.24 -16.34
CA GLY A 189 -5.23 0.51 -15.25
C GLY A 189 -5.83 0.27 -13.86
N THR A 190 -7.11 0.58 -13.66
CA THR A 190 -7.84 0.31 -12.42
C THR A 190 -8.04 -1.19 -12.24
N LEU A 191 -8.47 -1.90 -13.28
CA LEU A 191 -8.69 -3.34 -13.22
C LEU A 191 -7.40 -4.13 -12.92
N TYR A 192 -6.24 -3.66 -13.37
CA TYR A 192 -4.94 -4.25 -12.99
C TYR A 192 -4.64 -4.16 -11.49
N ARG A 193 -5.25 -3.20 -10.79
CA ARG A 193 -5.00 -2.92 -9.37
C ARG A 193 -6.03 -3.54 -8.46
N ILE A 194 -7.14 -4.06 -8.99
CA ILE A 194 -8.15 -4.80 -8.22
C ILE A 194 -7.50 -6.08 -7.69
N GLN A 195 -7.48 -6.21 -6.37
CA GLN A 195 -6.90 -7.38 -5.72
C GLN A 195 -7.62 -8.67 -6.16
N GLY A 196 -6.84 -9.67 -6.57
CA GLY A 196 -7.36 -10.95 -7.03
C GLY A 196 -7.86 -11.00 -8.49
N LEU A 197 -7.93 -9.86 -9.19
CA LEU A 197 -8.38 -9.79 -10.59
C LEU A 197 -7.25 -10.05 -11.60
N ASP A 198 -6.68 -11.25 -11.54
CA ASP A 198 -5.59 -11.67 -12.43
C ASP A 198 -6.11 -12.22 -13.78
N ILE A 199 -6.69 -11.36 -14.62
CA ILE A 199 -7.24 -11.76 -15.92
C ILE A 199 -6.32 -11.41 -17.10
N PRO A 200 -6.35 -12.19 -18.20
CA PRO A 200 -5.64 -11.87 -19.43
C PRO A 200 -6.07 -10.52 -20.05
N THR A 201 -5.20 -9.91 -20.85
CA THR A 201 -5.43 -8.59 -21.46
C THR A 201 -6.68 -8.52 -22.32
N ASN A 202 -7.01 -9.57 -23.09
CA ASN A 202 -8.22 -9.62 -23.90
C ASN A 202 -9.49 -9.63 -23.03
N ALA A 203 -9.51 -10.42 -21.95
CA ALA A 203 -10.64 -10.47 -21.02
C ALA A 203 -10.83 -9.11 -20.31
N ARG A 204 -9.72 -8.45 -19.95
CA ARG A 204 -9.76 -7.08 -19.39
C ARG A 204 -10.29 -6.07 -20.40
N GLY A 205 -9.85 -6.15 -21.65
CA GLY A 205 -10.36 -5.31 -22.74
C GLY A 205 -11.86 -5.51 -22.97
N THR A 206 -12.35 -6.75 -22.85
CA THR A 206 -13.80 -7.02 -22.83
C THR A 206 -14.49 -6.28 -21.70
N LEU A 207 -14.00 -6.34 -20.45
CA LEU A 207 -14.63 -5.63 -19.34
C LEU A 207 -14.67 -4.11 -19.57
N VAL A 208 -13.57 -3.51 -20.04
CA VAL A 208 -13.50 -2.07 -20.34
C VAL A 208 -14.48 -1.65 -21.44
N ASN A 209 -14.71 -2.50 -22.43
CA ASN A 209 -15.59 -2.18 -23.56
C ASN A 209 -17.07 -2.51 -23.33
N GLN A 210 -17.42 -3.20 -22.23
CA GLN A 210 -18.78 -3.71 -21.99
C GLN A 210 -19.48 -3.03 -20.83
N PHE A 211 -18.74 -2.34 -19.96
CA PHE A 211 -19.27 -1.65 -18.79
C PHE A 211 -18.86 -0.19 -18.86
N ASP A 212 -19.84 0.70 -18.75
CA ASP A 212 -19.60 2.14 -18.82
C ASP A 212 -19.09 2.67 -17.47
N SER A 213 -19.47 2.01 -16.37
CA SER A 213 -19.07 2.38 -15.01
C SER A 213 -18.57 1.21 -14.16
N MET A 214 -17.76 1.53 -13.15
CA MET A 214 -17.31 0.59 -12.14
C MET A 214 -18.48 0.04 -11.31
N GLY A 215 -19.55 0.83 -11.13
CA GLY A 215 -20.77 0.38 -10.47
C GLY A 215 -21.44 -0.77 -11.21
N GLU A 216 -21.64 -0.63 -12.53
CA GLU A 216 -22.21 -1.69 -13.36
C GLU A 216 -21.34 -2.95 -13.37
N LEU A 217 -20.02 -2.76 -13.51
CA LEU A 217 -19.08 -3.86 -13.48
C LEU A 217 -19.10 -4.58 -12.13
N ALA A 218 -19.02 -3.85 -11.01
CA ALA A 218 -19.01 -4.43 -9.67
C ALA A 218 -20.31 -5.17 -9.37
N ALA A 219 -21.46 -4.59 -9.72
CA ALA A 219 -22.76 -5.22 -9.59
C ALA A 219 -22.83 -6.54 -10.37
N TRP A 220 -22.32 -6.58 -11.61
CA TRP A 220 -22.22 -7.79 -12.40
C TRP A 220 -21.26 -8.83 -11.77
N VAL A 221 -20.12 -8.41 -11.22
CA VAL A 221 -19.18 -9.32 -10.53
C VAL A 221 -19.79 -9.92 -9.25
N TYR A 222 -20.52 -9.12 -8.48
CA TYR A 222 -21.11 -9.52 -7.21
C TYR A 222 -22.35 -10.39 -7.39
N TYR A 223 -23.33 -9.90 -8.17
CA TYR A 223 -24.65 -10.52 -8.27
C TYR A 223 -24.83 -11.40 -9.50
N GLY A 224 -23.98 -11.25 -10.52
CA GLY A 224 -24.02 -12.07 -11.73
C GLY A 224 -23.79 -13.55 -11.46
N ARG A 225 -24.62 -14.40 -12.08
CA ARG A 225 -24.52 -15.88 -11.91
C ARG A 225 -23.59 -16.53 -12.95
N ASN A 226 -23.49 -15.97 -14.16
CA ASN A 226 -22.84 -16.60 -15.31
C ASN A 226 -21.84 -15.67 -16.04
N HIS A 227 -20.69 -15.41 -15.42
CA HIS A 227 -19.68 -14.49 -15.97
C HIS A 227 -19.09 -14.94 -17.34
N SER A 228 -19.09 -16.23 -17.66
CA SER A 228 -18.56 -16.74 -18.94
C SER A 228 -19.50 -16.57 -20.14
N GLN A 229 -20.72 -16.08 -19.92
CA GLN A 229 -21.62 -15.73 -21.02
C GLN A 229 -21.22 -14.42 -21.73
N LEU A 230 -20.34 -13.61 -21.12
CA LEU A 230 -19.83 -12.41 -21.75
C LEU A 230 -18.80 -12.78 -22.82
N THR A 231 -19.05 -12.37 -24.07
CA THR A 231 -18.19 -12.71 -25.21
C THR A 231 -16.78 -12.17 -25.00
N GLY A 232 -15.78 -13.05 -25.02
CA GLY A 232 -14.38 -12.72 -24.73
C GLY A 232 -13.91 -13.07 -23.31
N ILE A 233 -14.82 -13.53 -22.44
CA ILE A 233 -14.50 -14.08 -21.12
C ILE A 233 -14.53 -15.61 -21.18
N SER A 234 -13.38 -16.25 -20.96
CA SER A 234 -13.30 -17.71 -20.80
C SER A 234 -13.80 -18.16 -19.42
N ASP A 235 -14.16 -19.44 -19.27
CA ASP A 235 -14.54 -20.01 -17.97
C ASP A 235 -13.45 -19.82 -16.89
N ALA A 236 -12.18 -19.91 -17.29
CA ALA A 236 -11.06 -19.63 -16.40
C ALA A 236 -11.03 -18.17 -15.94
N SER A 237 -11.29 -17.22 -16.85
CA SER A 237 -11.36 -15.79 -16.52
C SER A 237 -12.58 -15.47 -15.65
N ALA A 238 -13.73 -16.09 -15.95
CA ALA A 238 -14.95 -15.99 -15.17
C ALA A 238 -14.74 -16.42 -13.71
N LYS A 239 -14.02 -17.52 -13.47
CA LYS A 239 -13.66 -17.95 -12.11
C LYS A 239 -12.81 -16.92 -11.38
N LYS A 240 -11.82 -16.33 -12.05
CA LYS A 240 -10.96 -15.29 -11.46
C LYS A 240 -11.73 -14.01 -11.16
N ILE A 241 -12.62 -13.58 -12.06
CA ILE A 241 -13.52 -12.44 -11.85
C ILE A 241 -14.37 -12.66 -10.58
N ARG A 242 -14.97 -13.85 -10.42
CA ARG A 242 -15.75 -14.19 -9.22
C ARG A 242 -14.90 -14.18 -7.94
N ASN A 243 -13.66 -14.64 -8.01
CA ASN A 243 -12.75 -14.64 -6.87
C ASN A 243 -12.23 -13.24 -6.51
N ALA A 244 -12.32 -12.28 -7.42
CA ALA A 244 -11.87 -10.90 -7.20
C ALA A 244 -12.87 -10.03 -6.41
N ARG A 245 -13.99 -10.58 -5.94
CA ARG A 245 -15.03 -9.85 -5.18
C ARG A 245 -14.47 -9.01 -4.04
N ALA A 246 -13.58 -9.57 -3.23
CA ALA A 246 -12.93 -8.83 -2.15
C ALA A 246 -12.16 -7.58 -2.65
N GLY A 247 -11.51 -7.68 -3.82
CA GLY A 247 -10.85 -6.52 -4.44
C GLY A 247 -11.84 -5.44 -4.89
N PHE A 248 -13.05 -5.82 -5.32
CA PHE A 248 -14.11 -4.85 -5.60
C PHE A 248 -14.66 -4.22 -4.31
N VAL A 249 -14.85 -4.99 -3.24
CA VAL A 249 -15.21 -4.43 -1.91
C VAL A 249 -14.21 -3.38 -1.45
N GLN A 250 -12.91 -3.66 -1.58
CA GLN A 250 -11.85 -2.70 -1.27
C GLN A 250 -11.87 -1.47 -2.16
N TYR A 251 -12.24 -1.61 -3.44
CA TYR A 251 -12.38 -0.48 -4.35
C TYR A 251 -13.55 0.43 -3.96
N PHE A 252 -14.65 -0.18 -3.52
CA PHE A 252 -15.87 0.51 -3.14
C PHE A 252 -15.90 0.97 -1.69
N GLY A 253 -14.91 0.62 -0.87
CA GLY A 253 -14.90 0.97 0.55
C GLY A 253 -15.91 0.19 1.39
N GLY A 254 -16.42 -0.94 0.90
CA GLY A 254 -17.41 -1.77 1.58
C GLY A 254 -18.48 -2.33 0.65
N GLU A 255 -19.12 -3.43 1.05
CA GLU A 255 -20.17 -4.07 0.25
C GLU A 255 -21.40 -3.17 0.09
N THR A 256 -21.72 -2.35 1.10
CA THR A 256 -22.88 -1.44 1.11
C THR A 256 -22.81 -0.34 0.06
N PHE A 257 -21.62 -0.08 -0.49
CA PHE A 257 -21.39 0.92 -1.53
C PHE A 257 -21.41 0.33 -2.94
N ILE A 258 -21.46 -1.01 -3.07
CA ILE A 258 -21.65 -1.67 -4.36
C ILE A 258 -23.15 -1.60 -4.71
N PRO A 259 -23.54 -1.02 -5.86
CA PRO A 259 -24.94 -0.92 -6.25
C PRO A 259 -25.60 -2.31 -6.30
N GLU A 260 -26.75 -2.44 -5.62
CA GLU A 260 -27.57 -3.64 -5.74
C GLU A 260 -28.08 -3.77 -7.18
N HIS A 261 -28.04 -4.99 -7.70
CA HIS A 261 -28.57 -5.26 -9.04
C HIS A 261 -29.97 -5.89 -8.92
N ASP A 262 -30.96 -5.27 -9.56
CA ASP A 262 -32.25 -5.94 -9.76
C ASP A 262 -32.05 -7.03 -10.82
N SER A 263 -32.08 -8.29 -10.40
CA SER A 263 -31.60 -9.44 -11.19
C SER A 263 -32.38 -9.72 -12.49
N ARG A 264 -33.30 -8.83 -12.86
CA ARG A 264 -34.10 -8.85 -14.08
C ARG A 264 -33.53 -8.04 -15.24
N GLU A 265 -32.68 -7.05 -15.00
CA GLU A 265 -32.29 -6.07 -16.05
C GLU A 265 -31.03 -6.40 -16.85
N MET A 266 -30.29 -7.47 -16.53
CA MET A 266 -29.23 -7.98 -17.40
C MET A 266 -29.43 -9.46 -17.72
N SER A 267 -30.53 -9.78 -18.41
CA SER A 267 -30.34 -10.72 -19.51
C SER A 267 -29.51 -9.98 -20.56
N LEU A 268 -28.33 -10.49 -20.90
CA LEU A 268 -27.45 -9.98 -21.98
C LEU A 268 -28.12 -9.98 -23.38
N SER A 269 -29.45 -10.05 -23.44
CA SER A 269 -30.34 -9.97 -24.58
C SER A 269 -30.49 -8.56 -25.15
N GLU A 270 -30.22 -7.52 -24.36
CA GLU A 270 -30.46 -6.11 -24.73
C GLU A 270 -29.18 -5.31 -25.00
N MET A 271 -28.02 -5.97 -25.13
CA MET A 271 -26.85 -5.30 -25.70
C MET A 271 -27.02 -5.16 -27.21
N PRO A 272 -26.86 -3.96 -27.80
CA PRO A 272 -26.89 -3.80 -29.24
C PRO A 272 -25.78 -4.65 -29.85
N LYS A 273 -26.18 -5.70 -30.57
CA LYS A 273 -25.26 -6.45 -31.44
C LYS A 273 -24.71 -5.47 -32.45
N SER A 274 -23.43 -5.12 -32.31
CA SER A 274 -22.64 -4.40 -33.31
C SER A 274 -23.13 -2.98 -33.63
N ARG A 275 -22.36 -1.99 -33.17
CA ARG A 275 -22.32 -0.69 -33.83
C ARG A 275 -21.35 -0.80 -35.01
N GLY A 276 -21.92 -0.93 -36.21
CA GLY A 276 -21.33 -0.41 -37.45
C GLY A 276 -20.34 -1.31 -38.17
N ASP A 277 -20.87 -2.06 -39.14
CA ASP A 277 -20.25 -2.19 -40.46
C ASP A 277 -19.57 -0.87 -40.85
N THR A 278 -18.25 -0.85 -40.90
CA THR A 278 -17.51 0.20 -41.60
C THR A 278 -16.57 -0.47 -42.59
N ALA A 279 -17.15 -0.73 -43.76
CA ALA A 279 -16.54 -0.73 -45.08
C ALA A 279 -15.13 -1.35 -45.22
N GLN A 280 -15.10 -2.56 -45.78
CA GLN A 280 -14.09 -2.89 -46.78
C GLN A 280 -14.22 -1.89 -47.96
N GLN A 281 -13.37 -0.87 -47.98
CA GLN A 281 -12.94 -0.25 -49.22
C GLN A 281 -11.42 -0.28 -49.29
N THR A 282 -10.92 -1.36 -49.87
CA THR A 282 -9.56 -1.44 -50.39
C THR A 282 -9.41 -0.42 -51.52
N PHE A 283 -8.76 0.70 -51.22
CA PHE A 283 -8.14 1.55 -52.22
C PHE A 283 -7.05 0.73 -52.95
N ARG A 284 -7.33 0.26 -54.16
CA ARG A 284 -6.27 -0.10 -55.12
C ARG A 284 -5.96 1.16 -55.91
N GLY A 285 -4.89 1.82 -55.51
CA GLY A 285 -4.37 3.02 -56.15
C GLY A 285 -4.02 2.76 -57.62
N ALA A 286 -4.36 3.76 -58.43
CA ALA A 286 -3.79 3.97 -59.74
C ALA A 286 -2.27 4.13 -59.61
N LEU A 287 -1.53 3.28 -60.33
CA LEU A 287 -0.22 3.64 -60.86
C LEU A 287 -0.43 3.84 -62.37
N GLY A 288 -0.17 5.06 -62.84
CA GLY A 288 0.11 5.34 -64.25
C GLY A 288 1.27 4.45 -64.74
N GLY A 289 1.38 4.13 -66.02
CA GLY A 289 1.36 5.04 -67.16
C GLY A 289 2.79 5.14 -67.70
N GLY A 290 2.99 4.71 -68.96
CA GLY A 290 4.26 4.69 -69.72
C GLY A 290 4.87 3.29 -69.81
N ASP A 291 5.26 2.73 -70.96
CA ASP A 291 5.47 3.23 -72.31
C ASP A 291 5.40 2.06 -73.33
N GLU A 292 5.08 2.41 -74.59
CA GLU A 292 5.16 1.69 -75.88
C GLU A 292 4.30 0.43 -76.14
#